data_AF-A0A929D1P9-F1
#
_entry.id   AF-A0A929D1P9-F1
#
_cell.length_a   1.000
_cell.length_b   1.000
_cell.length_c   1.000
_cell.angle_alpha   90.00
_cell.angle_beta   90.00
_cell.angle_gamma   90.00
#
_symmetry.space_group_name_H-M   'P 1'
#
loop_
_entity.id
_entity.type
_entity.pdbx_description
1 polymer ?
#
loop_
_entity_poly.entity_id
_entity_poly.type
_entity_poly.pdbx_seq_one_letter_code
_entity_poly.pdbx_strand_id
1 'polypeptide(L)'
;MTQLELARDGIVSPEMKLVAQEEGLDPELIRQGVAEGTIVIPANTKHKLGSYCGIGKGLTTKVNANIGTSSDYSALDTELEKLRVAV
;
A
#
# COMPACT_ATOMS: atom_id res chain seq x y z
N MET A 1 11.26 12.34 0.07
CA MET A 1 9.95 12.80 0.53
C MET A 1 9.04 11.59 0.69
N THR A 2 8.53 11.37 1.89
CA THR A 2 7.66 10.25 2.25
C THR A 2 6.19 10.68 2.35
N GLN A 3 5.26 9.72 2.36
CA GLN A 3 3.84 10.00 2.58
C GLN A 3 3.58 10.63 3.96
N LEU A 4 4.38 10.25 4.97
CA LEU A 4 4.30 10.82 6.32
C LEU A 4 4.69 12.30 6.38
N GLU A 5 5.77 12.67 5.68
CA GLU A 5 6.22 14.07 5.57
C GLU A 5 5.15 14.92 4.89
N LEU A 6 4.66 14.49 3.72
CA LEU A 6 3.57 15.18 3.00
C LEU A 6 2.32 15.35 3.87
N ALA A 7 1.92 14.28 4.57
CA ALA A 7 0.77 14.33 5.44
C ALA A 7 0.93 15.36 6.55
N ARG A 8 2.10 15.39 7.22
CA ARG A 8 2.37 16.35 8.31
C ARG A 8 2.45 17.79 7.83
N ASP A 9 2.84 18.00 6.57
CA ASP A 9 2.81 19.32 5.90
C ASP A 9 1.40 19.73 5.44
N GLY A 10 0.37 18.92 5.73
CA GLY A 10 -1.02 19.19 5.35
C GLY A 10 -1.33 18.89 3.88
N ILE A 11 -0.44 18.17 3.19
CA ILE A 11 -0.58 17.88 1.76
C ILE A 11 -1.27 16.52 1.57
N VAL A 12 -2.41 16.52 0.87
CA VAL A 12 -3.06 15.30 0.38
C VAL A 12 -2.39 14.87 -0.92
N SER A 13 -1.60 13.79 -0.86
CA SER A 13 -0.88 13.26 -2.02
C SER A 13 -1.82 12.55 -3.02
N PRO A 14 -1.38 12.33 -4.28
CA PRO A 14 -2.11 11.49 -5.22
C PRO A 14 -2.34 10.06 -4.70
N GLU A 15 -1.36 9.49 -3.98
CA GLU A 15 -1.49 8.16 -3.40
C GLU A 15 -2.56 8.10 -2.29
N MET A 16 -2.67 9.13 -1.46
CA MET A 16 -3.75 9.24 -0.46
C MET A 16 -5.12 9.33 -1.12
N LYS A 17 -5.25 10.04 -2.25
CA LYS A 17 -6.50 10.14 -3.00
C LYS A 17 -6.93 8.78 -3.57
N LEU A 18 -5.98 8.01 -4.11
CA LEU A 18 -6.26 6.68 -4.65
C LEU A 18 -6.71 5.72 -3.54
N VAL A 19 -6.02 5.71 -2.39
CA VAL A 19 -6.45 4.92 -1.22
C VAL A 19 -7.84 5.33 -0.75
N ALA A 20 -8.11 6.63 -0.64
CA ALA A 20 -9.41 7.14 -0.21
C ALA A 20 -10.53 6.71 -1.15
N GLN A 21 -10.27 6.77 -2.47
CA GLN A 21 -11.22 6.32 -3.49
C GLN A 21 -11.52 4.82 -3.37
N GLU A 22 -10.50 3.97 -3.18
CA GLU A 22 -10.69 2.53 -3.00
C GLU A 22 -11.46 2.17 -1.73
N GLU A 23 -11.22 2.91 -0.64
CA GLU A 23 -11.89 2.70 0.65
C GLU A 23 -13.25 3.38 0.75
N GLY A 24 -13.62 4.23 -0.23
CA GLY A 24 -14.84 5.03 -0.18
C GLY A 24 -14.86 6.08 0.94
N LEU A 25 -13.69 6.64 1.26
CA LEU A 25 -13.48 7.60 2.35
C LEU A 25 -13.04 8.98 1.82
N ASP A 26 -13.09 9.98 2.69
CA ASP A 26 -12.53 11.31 2.40
C ASP A 26 -10.98 11.24 2.38
N PRO A 27 -10.30 11.77 1.34
CA PRO A 27 -8.84 11.87 1.31
C PRO A 27 -8.21 12.53 2.53
N GLU A 28 -8.91 13.45 3.19
CA GLU A 28 -8.41 14.12 4.39
C GLU A 28 -8.35 13.17 5.59
N LEU A 29 -9.26 12.19 5.70
CA LEU A 29 -9.19 11.14 6.72
C LEU A 29 -7.94 10.28 6.53
N ILE A 30 -7.61 9.96 5.28
CA ILE A 30 -6.39 9.21 4.95
C ILE A 30 -5.16 10.03 5.31
N ARG A 31 -5.10 11.30 4.89
CA ARG A 31 -3.98 12.20 5.22
C ARG A 31 -3.79 12.33 6.74
N GLN A 32 -4.87 12.52 7.50
CA GLN A 32 -4.82 12.60 8.95
C GLN A 32 -4.30 11.31 9.58
N GLY A 33 -4.83 10.15 9.19
CA GLY A 33 -4.35 8.87 9.69
C GLY A 33 -2.87 8.61 9.36
N VAL A 34 -2.40 9.04 8.19
CA VAL A 34 -0.97 8.99 7.83
C VAL A 34 -0.15 9.94 8.71
N ALA A 35 -0.60 11.18 8.92
CA ALA A 35 0.10 12.16 9.77
C ALA A 35 0.25 11.68 11.22
N GLU A 36 -0.80 11.03 11.74
CA GLU A 36 -0.89 10.43 13.07
C GLU A 36 -0.12 9.10 13.19
N GLY A 37 0.27 8.49 12.06
CA GLY A 37 0.96 7.19 12.02
C GLY A 37 0.03 5.99 12.26
N THR A 38 -1.29 6.17 12.15
CA THR A 38 -2.29 5.09 12.28
C THR A 38 -2.63 4.42 10.94
N ILE A 39 -2.26 5.07 9.83
CA ILE A 39 -2.33 4.55 8.46
C ILE A 39 -0.95 4.66 7.81
N VAL A 40 -0.56 3.63 7.05
CA VAL A 40 0.63 3.66 6.19
C VAL A 40 0.24 3.36 4.74
N ILE A 41 0.92 4.03 3.80
CA ILE A 41 0.78 3.79 2.36
C ILE A 41 2.17 3.44 1.80
N PRO A 42 2.45 2.15 1.50
CA PRO A 42 3.70 1.75 0.87
C PRO A 42 3.80 2.29 -0.55
N ALA A 43 4.52 3.40 -0.74
CA ALA A 43 4.65 4.09 -2.02
C ALA A 43 6.12 4.40 -2.33
N ASN A 44 6.92 3.36 -2.54
CA ASN A 44 8.32 3.54 -2.96
C ASN A 44 8.38 4.24 -4.32
N THR A 45 9.16 5.31 -4.43
CA THR A 45 9.26 6.12 -5.66
C THR A 45 9.77 5.33 -6.88
N LYS A 46 10.50 4.23 -6.66
CA LYS A 46 10.97 3.31 -7.72
C LYS A 46 9.94 2.27 -8.15
N HIS A 47 8.86 2.10 -7.38
CA HIS A 47 7.81 1.13 -7.66
C HIS A 47 6.50 1.87 -7.96
N LYS A 48 6.36 2.31 -9.21
CA LYS A 48 5.17 3.03 -9.67
C LYS A 48 4.04 2.05 -9.95
N LEU A 49 2.95 2.18 -9.20
CA LEU A 49 1.77 1.33 -9.29
C LEU A 49 0.58 2.13 -9.84
N GLY A 50 -0.38 1.42 -10.44
CA GLY A 50 -1.66 1.99 -10.89
C GLY A 50 -2.66 2.20 -9.76
N SER A 51 -2.48 1.49 -8.65
CA SER A 51 -3.24 1.60 -7.41
C SER A 51 -2.32 1.55 -6.19
N TYR A 52 -2.80 2.03 -5.04
CA TYR A 52 -2.05 2.02 -3.79
C TYR A 52 -2.95 1.50 -2.68
N CYS A 53 -2.37 0.67 -1.81
CA CYS A 53 -3.08 0.11 -0.67
C CYS A 53 -2.73 0.88 0.61
N GLY A 54 -3.75 1.40 1.29
CA GLY A 54 -3.63 1.91 2.66
C GLY A 54 -3.77 0.79 3.67
N ILE A 55 -2.92 0.78 4.69
CA ILE A 55 -2.95 -0.21 5.78
C ILE A 55 -3.06 0.55 7.09
N GLY A 56 -4.13 0.35 7.85
CA GLY A 56 -4.29 1.05 9.11
C GLY A 56 -5.70 1.06 9.67
N LYS A 57 -5.86 1.79 10.78
CA LYS A 57 -7.12 1.92 11.49
C LYS A 57 -8.18 2.60 10.62
N GLY A 58 -9.40 2.06 10.62
CA GLY A 58 -10.54 2.63 9.90
C GLY A 58 -10.62 2.25 8.43
N LEU A 59 -9.63 1.49 7.92
CA LEU A 59 -9.64 0.92 6.58
C LEU A 59 -10.12 -0.53 6.61
N THR A 60 -10.44 -1.07 5.43
CA THR A 60 -10.69 -2.51 5.27
C THR A 60 -9.47 -3.34 5.67
N THR A 61 -9.70 -4.53 6.23
CA THR A 61 -8.62 -5.44 6.62
C THR A 61 -7.85 -5.92 5.40
N LYS A 62 -6.52 -5.83 5.45
CA LYS A 62 -5.62 -6.25 4.37
C LYS A 62 -4.98 -7.59 4.70
N VAL A 63 -4.76 -8.40 3.67
CA VAL A 63 -4.09 -9.71 3.77
C VAL A 63 -2.76 -9.62 3.01
N ASN A 64 -1.72 -10.27 3.56
CA ASN A 64 -0.42 -10.37 2.93
C ASN A 64 -0.14 -11.84 2.55
N ALA A 65 0.36 -12.07 1.35
CA ALA A 65 0.81 -13.37 0.88
C ALA A 65 2.34 -13.38 0.75
N ASN A 66 2.98 -14.36 1.37
CA ASN A 66 4.42 -14.58 1.26
C ASN A 66 4.71 -15.50 0.08
N ILE A 67 5.55 -15.05 -0.84
CA ILE A 67 6.08 -15.82 -1.97
C ILE A 67 7.61 -15.75 -1.96
N GLY A 68 8.27 -16.74 -2.56
CA GLY A 68 9.72 -16.85 -2.58
C GLY A 68 10.19 -18.29 -2.85
N THR A 69 11.39 -18.38 -3.41
CA THR A 69 12.09 -19.65 -3.64
C THR A 69 12.76 -20.16 -2.37
N SER A 70 13.09 -21.45 -2.37
CA SER A 70 13.95 -22.11 -1.37
C SER A 70 15.06 -22.89 -2.07
N SER A 71 16.03 -23.41 -1.30
CA SER A 71 17.07 -24.31 -1.82
C SER A 71 16.48 -25.53 -2.52
N ASP A 72 15.35 -26.02 -2.01
CA ASP A 72 14.70 -27.25 -2.46
C ASP A 72 13.75 -26.99 -3.63
N TYR A 73 13.33 -25.73 -3.82
CA TYR A 73 12.40 -25.33 -4.86
C TYR A 73 12.67 -23.89 -5.33
N SER A 74 13.36 -23.78 -6.47
CA SER A 74 13.92 -22.52 -6.98
C SER A 74 13.33 -22.04 -8.32
N ALA A 75 12.22 -22.64 -8.75
CA ALA A 75 11.61 -22.33 -10.05
C ALA A 75 10.94 -20.95 -10.05
N LEU A 76 11.51 -20.01 -10.82
CA LEU A 76 10.98 -18.65 -10.98
C LEU A 76 9.55 -18.63 -11.51
N ASP A 77 9.24 -19.47 -12.51
CA ASP A 77 7.91 -19.52 -13.13
C ASP A 77 6.82 -19.88 -12.10
N THR A 78 7.15 -20.70 -11.11
CA THR A 78 6.21 -21.04 -10.04
C THR A 78 5.98 -19.87 -9.09
N GLU A 79 7.02 -19.08 -8.78
CA GLU A 79 6.85 -17.88 -7.96
C GLU A 79 6.05 -16.80 -8.68
N LEU A 80 6.21 -16.68 -10.00
CA LEU A 80 5.38 -15.79 -10.82
C LEU A 80 3.92 -16.24 -10.84
N GLU A 81 3.65 -17.54 -10.88
CA GLU A 81 2.28 -18.05 -10.82
C GLU A 81 1.66 -17.85 -9.42
N LYS A 82 2.41 -18.09 -8.34
CA LYS A 82 1.97 -17.77 -6.97
C LYS A 82 1.61 -16.29 -6.82
N LEU A 83 2.41 -15.40 -7.42
CA LEU A 83 2.11 -13.97 -7.43
C LEU A 83 0.77 -13.69 -8.10
N ARG A 84 0.52 -14.26 -9.29
CA ARG A 84 -0.73 -14.06 -10.05
C ARG A 84 -1.96 -14.56 -9.30
N VAL A 85 -1.87 -15.69 -8.62
CA VAL A 85 -3.00 -16.26 -7.86
C VAL A 85 -3.31 -15.47 -6.59
N ALA A 86 -2.33 -14.75 -6.05
CA ALA A 86 -2.46 -14.02 -4.79
C ALA A 86 -3.10 -12.62 -4.90
N VAL A 87 -3.23 -12.06 -6.12
CA VAL A 87 -3.63 -10.67 -6.35
C VAL A 87 -4.85 -10.52 -7.25
#